data_AF-T1JVS9-F1
#
_entry.id   AF-T1JVS9-F1
#
_cell.length_a   1.000
_cell.length_b   1.000
_cell.length_c   1.000
_cell.angle_alpha   90.00
_cell.angle_beta   90.00
_cell.angle_gamma   90.00
#
_symmetry.space_group_name_H-M   'P 1'
#
loop_
_entity.id
_entity.type
_entity.pdbx_description
1 polymer ?
#
loop_
_entity_poly.entity_id
_entity_poly.type
_entity_poly.pdbx_seq_one_letter_code
_entity_poly.pdbx_strand_id
1 'polypeptide(L)'
;MMNLDGAQMLDRTFSLNVDDVFNMIFFDSPFFQSLLAKRNTYNITVGEWTDIDPNNVSDDLKEYKQYRNLSYTMDVNQSMAKTVSTTEVQYLYSSSTPGQAYVIKSEVSNMGFPLSSSFRVDTVYYLSRGETENECNLQIYGKVVFKKSAWGMKSLIEDSTIQGLSTYVEDLTRSLLELTEPDLKNIKLSNGSSFLSKESIAPMTESIIVTRDPIFAGKKSLSLRKRSSSTSPSSLSPNIIDQKLSSESGIKKRRDHLFINKIQTSLGEESSTNQIDTLLEDSAQLLKSILHPDFTVQS
;
A
#
# COMPACT_ATOMS: atom_id res chain seq x y z
N MET A 1 -8.74 -4.01 -16.38
CA MET A 1 -8.06 -4.58 -15.20
C MET A 1 -7.59 -3.40 -14.38
N MET A 2 -8.12 -3.20 -13.16
CA MET A 2 -7.65 -2.10 -12.30
C MET A 2 -6.18 -2.37 -11.96
N ASN A 3 -5.33 -1.35 -12.11
CA ASN A 3 -3.92 -1.46 -11.76
C ASN A 3 -3.82 -1.51 -10.23
N LEU A 4 -3.61 -2.71 -9.67
CA LEU A 4 -3.44 -2.96 -8.24
C LEU A 4 -2.05 -2.47 -7.82
N ASP A 5 -1.90 -1.17 -7.72
CA ASP A 5 -0.64 -0.54 -7.31
C ASP A 5 -0.57 -0.49 -5.78
N GLY A 6 0.21 -1.39 -5.18
CA GLY A 6 0.45 -1.48 -3.74
C GLY A 6 0.84 -2.89 -3.28
N ALA A 7 1.30 -3.03 -2.04
CA ALA A 7 1.57 -4.32 -1.43
C ALA A 7 0.25 -4.99 -1.01
N GLN A 8 0.09 -6.28 -1.31
CA GLN A 8 -1.10 -7.05 -0.90
C GLN A 8 -1.01 -7.35 0.60
N MET A 9 -1.95 -6.79 1.38
CA MET A 9 -2.02 -6.93 2.83
C MET A 9 -2.93 -8.10 3.24
N LEU A 10 -3.95 -8.40 2.43
CA LEU A 10 -4.92 -9.46 2.68
C LEU A 10 -5.44 -10.05 1.37
N ASP A 11 -5.66 -11.36 1.37
CA ASP A 11 -6.43 -12.10 0.38
C ASP A 11 -7.11 -13.26 1.11
N ARG A 12 -8.40 -13.10 1.44
CA ARG A 12 -9.12 -14.09 2.26
C ARG A 12 -10.61 -14.07 1.99
N THR A 13 -11.21 -15.27 2.03
CA THR A 13 -12.65 -15.47 2.07
C THR A 13 -13.15 -15.55 3.51
N PHE A 14 -14.22 -14.82 3.81
CA PHE A 14 -14.93 -14.85 5.09
C PHE A 14 -16.33 -15.43 4.88
N SER A 15 -16.84 -16.22 5.84
CA SER A 15 -18.22 -16.74 5.83
C SER A 15 -19.24 -15.69 6.27
N LEU A 16 -19.21 -14.53 5.60
CA LEU A 16 -20.12 -13.40 5.77
C LEU A 16 -20.62 -12.97 4.39
N ASN A 17 -21.87 -12.49 4.32
CA ASN A 17 -22.37 -11.88 3.10
C ASN A 17 -21.57 -10.61 2.75
N VAL A 18 -21.34 -10.37 1.46
CA VAL A 18 -20.54 -9.22 0.96
C VAL A 18 -21.12 -7.86 1.38
N ASP A 19 -22.44 -7.72 1.43
CA ASP A 19 -23.10 -6.48 1.87
C ASP A 19 -22.92 -6.26 3.36
N ASP A 20 -22.96 -7.33 4.16
CA ASP A 20 -22.71 -7.24 5.60
C ASP A 20 -21.28 -6.80 5.89
N VAL A 21 -20.28 -7.39 5.21
CA VAL A 21 -18.87 -6.97 5.36
C VAL A 21 -18.69 -5.51 4.92
N PHE A 22 -19.29 -5.11 3.80
CA PHE A 22 -19.26 -3.73 3.35
C PHE A 22 -19.87 -2.78 4.39
N ASN A 23 -21.06 -3.11 4.91
CA ASN A 23 -21.75 -2.31 5.92
C ASN A 23 -20.99 -2.24 7.24
N MET A 24 -20.36 -3.34 7.65
CA MET A 24 -19.56 -3.39 8.87
C MET A 24 -18.31 -2.51 8.79
N ILE A 25 -17.58 -2.52 7.68
CA ILE A 25 -16.31 -1.79 7.55
C ILE A 25 -16.52 -0.32 7.15
N PHE A 26 -17.53 -0.05 6.31
CA PHE A 26 -17.67 1.24 5.63
C PHE A 26 -18.89 2.08 6.05
N PHE A 27 -19.48 1.78 7.21
CA PHE A 27 -20.50 2.62 7.85
C PHE A 27 -20.21 2.77 9.34
N ASP A 28 -20.92 3.68 10.00
CA ASP A 28 -20.86 3.84 11.45
C ASP A 28 -21.55 2.66 12.16
N SER A 29 -20.91 1.49 12.06
CA SER A 29 -21.42 0.23 12.59
C SER A 29 -20.81 -0.06 13.97
N PRO A 30 -21.48 -0.86 14.82
CA PRO A 30 -20.91 -1.34 16.07
C PRO A 30 -19.58 -2.08 15.89
N PHE A 31 -19.42 -2.78 14.76
CA PHE A 31 -18.19 -3.44 14.37
C PHE A 31 -17.05 -2.43 14.18
N PHE A 32 -17.29 -1.41 13.35
CA PHE A 32 -16.30 -0.37 13.05
C PHE A 32 -15.88 0.39 14.31
N GLN A 33 -16.85 0.81 15.12
CA GLN A 33 -16.58 1.48 16.39
C GLN A 33 -15.77 0.61 17.35
N SER A 34 -16.08 -0.69 17.44
CA SER A 34 -15.32 -1.62 18.28
C SER A 34 -13.89 -1.83 17.78
N LEU A 35 -13.69 -1.95 16.46
CA LEU A 35 -12.36 -2.06 15.85
C LEU A 35 -11.50 -0.82 16.13
N LEU A 36 -12.08 0.37 16.01
CA LEU A 36 -11.40 1.64 16.30
C LEU A 36 -11.12 1.80 17.81
N ALA A 37 -12.05 1.42 18.68
CA ALA A 37 -11.84 1.45 20.12
C ALA A 37 -10.73 0.50 20.58
N LYS A 38 -10.66 -0.73 20.01
CA LYS A 38 -9.54 -1.68 20.21
C LYS A 38 -8.18 -1.08 19.79
N ARG A 39 -8.18 0.02 19.04
CA ARG A 39 -6.98 0.67 18.52
C ARG A 39 -6.70 2.01 19.20
N ASN A 40 -7.36 2.30 20.31
CA ASN A 40 -7.28 3.59 21.00
C ASN A 40 -7.52 4.77 20.05
N THR A 41 -8.45 4.59 19.10
CA THR A 41 -8.91 5.64 18.20
C THR A 41 -10.18 6.27 18.77
N TYR A 42 -10.20 7.59 18.87
CA TYR A 42 -11.29 8.36 19.47
C TYR A 42 -11.52 9.69 18.74
N ASN A 43 -12.50 10.48 19.18
CA ASN A 43 -12.95 11.70 18.50
C ASN A 43 -13.28 11.45 17.02
N ILE A 44 -13.93 10.31 16.75
CA ILE A 44 -14.23 9.85 15.39
C ILE A 44 -15.42 10.65 14.87
N THR A 45 -15.25 11.26 13.70
CA THR A 45 -16.32 11.84 12.90
C THR A 45 -16.40 11.06 11.60
N VAL A 46 -17.55 10.44 11.33
CA VAL A 46 -17.82 9.71 10.09
C VAL A 46 -18.79 10.51 9.25
N GLY A 47 -18.35 10.98 8.09
CA GLY A 47 -19.23 11.62 7.11
C GLY A 47 -20.06 10.60 6.34
N GLU A 48 -21.26 11.01 5.94
CA GLU A 48 -22.13 10.24 5.07
C GLU A 48 -21.54 10.13 3.65
N TRP A 49 -21.91 9.04 2.95
CA TRP A 49 -21.58 8.89 1.53
C TRP A 49 -22.30 9.94 0.69
N THR A 50 -21.52 10.68 -0.09
CA THR A 50 -21.99 11.74 -0.99
C THR A 50 -21.78 11.32 -2.43
N ASP A 51 -22.84 11.42 -3.24
CA ASP A 51 -22.78 11.10 -4.67
C ASP A 51 -21.86 12.06 -5.43
N ILE A 52 -21.12 11.49 -6.39
CA ILE A 52 -20.26 12.22 -7.32
C ILE A 52 -21.02 12.36 -8.64
N ASP A 53 -21.19 13.59 -9.11
CA ASP A 53 -21.65 13.84 -10.47
C ASP A 53 -20.45 13.75 -11.44
N PRO A 54 -20.37 12.70 -12.28
CA PRO A 54 -19.22 12.50 -13.17
C PRO A 54 -19.06 13.60 -14.22
N ASN A 55 -20.10 14.43 -14.45
CA ASN A 55 -20.04 15.55 -15.39
C ASN A 55 -19.44 16.82 -14.78
N ASN A 56 -19.35 16.90 -13.45
CA ASN A 56 -18.95 18.09 -12.71
C ASN A 56 -17.69 17.88 -11.86
N VAL A 57 -16.92 16.82 -12.11
CA VAL A 57 -15.66 16.53 -11.43
C VAL A 57 -14.49 16.40 -12.39
N SER A 58 -13.29 16.55 -11.86
CA SER A 58 -12.04 16.33 -12.59
C SER A 58 -11.92 14.88 -13.05
N ASP A 59 -11.12 14.65 -14.10
CA ASP A 59 -11.01 13.34 -14.76
C ASP A 59 -10.56 12.22 -13.81
N ASP A 60 -9.74 12.56 -12.81
CA ASP A 60 -9.26 11.64 -11.77
C ASP A 60 -10.36 11.16 -10.81
N LEU A 61 -11.48 11.88 -10.70
CA LEU A 61 -12.59 11.50 -9.83
C LEU A 61 -13.72 10.78 -10.56
N LYS A 62 -13.70 10.72 -11.90
CA LYS A 62 -14.76 10.09 -12.71
C LYS A 62 -14.89 8.57 -12.51
N GLU A 63 -13.86 7.92 -11.98
CA GLU A 63 -13.88 6.50 -11.67
C GLU A 63 -14.66 6.15 -10.39
N TYR A 64 -15.02 7.17 -9.60
CA TYR A 64 -15.75 7.02 -8.34
C TYR A 64 -17.19 7.51 -8.48
N LYS A 65 -18.11 6.83 -7.81
CA LYS A 65 -19.55 7.21 -7.76
C LYS A 65 -19.94 7.90 -6.47
N GLN A 66 -19.21 7.66 -5.38
CA GLN A 66 -19.47 8.27 -4.09
C GLN A 66 -18.15 8.53 -3.35
N TYR A 67 -18.14 9.52 -2.46
CA TYR A 67 -17.06 9.75 -1.52
C TYR A 67 -17.59 10.09 -0.13
N ARG A 68 -16.75 9.97 0.89
CA ARG A 68 -17.02 10.46 2.24
C ARG A 68 -15.74 10.86 2.95
N ASN A 69 -15.89 11.68 3.99
CA ASN A 69 -14.78 12.18 4.81
C ASN A 69 -14.86 11.64 6.23
N LEU A 70 -13.72 11.24 6.78
CA LEU A 70 -13.57 10.83 8.16
C LEU A 70 -12.48 11.65 8.83
N SER A 71 -12.63 11.87 10.13
CA SER A 71 -11.55 12.38 10.98
C SER A 71 -11.54 11.64 12.31
N TYR A 72 -10.35 11.42 12.85
CA TYR A 72 -10.18 10.73 14.13
C TYR A 72 -8.82 11.07 14.75
N THR A 73 -8.67 10.77 16.04
CA THR A 73 -7.43 10.88 16.78
C THR A 73 -6.98 9.51 17.26
N MET A 74 -5.70 9.20 17.13
CA MET A 74 -5.10 7.94 17.60
C MET A 74 -4.06 8.22 18.68
N ASP A 75 -4.10 7.44 19.75
CA ASP A 75 -3.03 7.39 20.73
C ASP A 75 -1.85 6.59 20.16
N VAL A 76 -0.67 7.21 20.21
CA VAL A 76 0.57 6.68 19.62
C VAL A 76 1.68 6.55 20.65
N ASN A 77 1.63 7.37 21.71
CA ASN A 77 2.52 7.32 22.89
C ASN A 77 4.02 7.19 22.55
N GLN A 78 4.48 7.87 21.51
CA GLN A 78 5.89 7.90 21.13
C GLN A 78 6.60 9.18 21.58
N SER A 79 7.93 9.16 21.58
CA SER A 79 8.80 10.30 21.92
C SER A 79 8.42 11.59 21.20
N MET A 80 7.98 11.49 19.94
CA MET A 80 7.65 12.66 19.11
C MET A 80 6.19 13.12 19.16
N ALA A 81 5.26 12.23 19.46
CA ALA A 81 3.86 12.59 19.57
C ALA A 81 3.16 11.62 20.52
N LYS A 82 2.31 12.17 21.38
CA LYS A 82 1.41 11.37 22.22
C LYS A 82 0.17 10.91 21.45
N THR A 83 -0.33 11.81 20.60
CA THR A 83 -1.55 11.63 19.81
C THR A 83 -1.31 12.10 18.38
N VAL A 84 -1.98 11.48 17.41
CA VAL A 84 -1.95 11.88 16.00
C VAL A 84 -3.37 12.17 15.53
N SER A 85 -3.56 13.30 14.86
CA SER A 85 -4.83 13.63 14.21
C SER A 85 -4.80 13.16 12.76
N THR A 86 -5.87 12.49 12.34
CA THR A 86 -5.96 11.86 11.04
C THR A 86 -7.17 12.34 10.28
N THR A 87 -6.96 12.62 9.00
CA THR A 87 -8.02 12.87 8.02
C THR A 87 -7.99 11.76 7.00
N GLU A 88 -9.15 11.20 6.70
CA GLU A 88 -9.31 10.12 5.74
C GLU A 88 -10.42 10.47 4.75
N VAL A 89 -10.15 10.24 3.46
CA VAL A 89 -11.17 10.34 2.41
C VAL A 89 -11.35 8.98 1.80
N GLN A 90 -12.59 8.50 1.77
CA GLN A 90 -12.93 7.23 1.15
C GLN A 90 -13.74 7.46 -0.12
N TYR A 91 -13.45 6.70 -1.16
CA TYR A 91 -14.10 6.75 -2.46
C TYR A 91 -14.62 5.36 -2.82
N LEU A 92 -15.89 5.29 -3.21
CA LEU A 92 -16.51 4.09 -3.73
C LEU A 92 -16.44 4.12 -5.25
N TYR A 93 -15.81 3.13 -5.86
CA TYR A 93 -15.67 3.06 -7.32
C TYR A 93 -17.03 2.86 -8.00
N SER A 94 -17.17 3.45 -9.19
CA SER A 94 -18.36 3.32 -10.05
C SER A 94 -18.62 1.89 -10.51
N SER A 95 -17.61 1.02 -10.51
CA SER A 95 -17.71 -0.41 -10.80
C SER A 95 -18.36 -1.24 -9.69
N SER A 96 -18.54 -0.66 -8.49
CA SER A 96 -19.12 -1.36 -7.34
C SER A 96 -20.60 -1.65 -7.58
N THR A 97 -21.00 -2.91 -7.40
CA THR A 97 -22.35 -3.43 -7.62
C THR A 97 -22.87 -4.07 -6.32
N PRO A 98 -23.95 -3.53 -5.71
CA PRO A 98 -24.51 -4.08 -4.48
C PRO A 98 -24.82 -5.58 -4.57
N GLY A 99 -24.57 -6.31 -3.48
CA GLY A 99 -24.74 -7.76 -3.39
C GLY A 99 -23.72 -8.60 -4.17
N GLN A 100 -22.80 -7.96 -4.92
CA GLN A 100 -21.86 -8.66 -5.80
C GLN A 100 -20.41 -8.24 -5.56
N ALA A 101 -20.11 -6.95 -5.60
CA ALA A 101 -18.75 -6.46 -5.40
C ALA A 101 -18.71 -4.99 -4.98
N TYR A 102 -17.80 -4.64 -4.08
CA TYR A 102 -17.48 -3.27 -3.72
C TYR A 102 -15.98 -3.04 -3.86
N VAL A 103 -15.62 -1.89 -4.44
CA VAL A 103 -14.23 -1.44 -4.48
C VAL A 103 -14.15 -0.07 -3.83
N ILE A 104 -13.36 0.03 -2.76
CA ILE A 104 -13.21 1.26 -1.97
C ILE A 104 -11.74 1.66 -1.98
N LYS A 105 -11.46 2.92 -2.27
CA LYS A 105 -10.16 3.54 -2.02
C LYS A 105 -10.24 4.40 -0.78
N SER A 106 -9.32 4.24 0.15
CA SER A 106 -9.12 5.11 1.30
C SER A 106 -7.80 5.85 1.15
N GLU A 107 -7.83 7.17 1.32
CA GLU A 107 -6.67 8.06 1.31
C GLU A 107 -6.52 8.68 2.70
N VAL A 108 -5.51 8.23 3.46
CA VAL A 108 -5.28 8.61 4.85
C VAL A 108 -4.10 9.57 4.96
N SER A 109 -4.32 10.73 5.58
CA SER A 109 -3.27 11.70 5.89
C SER A 109 -3.22 11.94 7.40
N ASN A 110 -2.05 11.73 7.98
CA ASN A 110 -1.79 11.91 9.40
C ASN A 110 -1.10 13.25 9.65
N MET A 111 -1.37 13.87 10.80
CA MET A 111 -0.83 15.17 11.20
C MET A 111 -0.31 15.13 12.64
N GLY A 112 0.60 16.04 12.98
CA GLY A 112 1.10 16.19 14.35
C GLY A 112 2.49 15.58 14.58
N PHE A 113 3.25 15.30 13.52
CA PHE A 113 4.64 14.83 13.63
C PHE A 113 5.50 15.28 12.44
N PRO A 114 6.84 15.24 12.57
CA PRO A 114 7.74 15.60 11.47
C PRO A 114 7.46 14.81 10.20
N LEU A 115 7.54 15.47 9.03
CA LEU A 115 7.31 14.87 7.71
C LEU A 115 5.86 14.40 7.43
N SER A 116 4.90 14.60 8.33
CA SER A 116 3.52 14.12 8.15
C SER A 116 2.85 14.68 6.87
N SER A 117 3.21 15.90 6.45
CA SER A 117 2.71 16.50 5.21
C SER A 117 3.37 15.98 3.91
N SER A 118 4.40 15.15 4.02
CA SER A 118 5.22 14.71 2.88
C SER A 118 4.67 13.48 2.18
N PHE A 119 3.73 12.76 2.79
CA PHE A 119 3.14 11.56 2.23
C PHE A 119 1.70 11.37 2.71
N ARG A 120 1.03 10.37 2.14
CA ARG A 120 -0.25 9.81 2.60
C ARG A 120 -0.21 8.29 2.41
N VAL A 121 -1.17 7.60 3.02
CA VAL A 121 -1.35 6.16 2.85
C VAL A 121 -2.59 5.93 2.00
N ASP A 122 -2.43 5.22 0.89
CA ASP A 122 -3.56 4.81 0.05
C ASP A 122 -3.82 3.32 0.30
N THR A 123 -5.07 2.98 0.63
CA THR A 123 -5.52 1.59 0.82
C THR A 123 -6.66 1.31 -0.14
N VAL A 124 -6.64 0.18 -0.85
CA VAL A 124 -7.73 -0.26 -1.71
C VAL A 124 -8.30 -1.56 -1.17
N TYR A 125 -9.61 -1.58 -0.96
CA TYR A 125 -10.39 -2.72 -0.51
C TYR A 125 -11.20 -3.26 -1.68
N TYR A 126 -11.04 -4.54 -1.99
CA TYR A 126 -11.86 -5.27 -2.93
C TYR A 126 -12.67 -6.29 -2.17
N LEU A 127 -13.98 -6.09 -2.15
CA LEU A 127 -14.96 -7.03 -1.61
C LEU A 127 -15.69 -7.64 -2.79
N SER A 128 -15.78 -8.95 -2.85
CA SER A 128 -16.62 -9.64 -3.83
C SER A 128 -17.34 -10.82 -3.19
N ARG A 129 -18.53 -11.13 -3.71
CA ARG A 129 -19.26 -12.33 -3.33
C ARG A 129 -18.41 -13.56 -3.64
N GLY A 130 -18.36 -14.49 -2.69
CA GLY A 130 -17.68 -15.77 -2.82
C GLY A 130 -18.45 -16.76 -3.69
N GLU A 131 -18.20 -18.05 -3.49
CA GLU A 131 -18.91 -19.10 -4.21
C GLU A 131 -20.38 -19.16 -3.75
N THR A 132 -20.63 -18.87 -2.47
CA THR A 132 -21.98 -18.82 -1.89
C THR A 132 -22.44 -17.40 -1.55
N GLU A 133 -23.73 -17.24 -1.23
CA GLU A 133 -24.32 -15.95 -0.83
C GLU A 133 -23.80 -15.42 0.51
N ASN A 134 -23.30 -16.33 1.35
CA ASN A 134 -22.78 -16.02 2.69
C ASN A 134 -21.26 -16.03 2.71
N GLU A 135 -20.64 -15.76 1.57
CA GLU A 135 -19.19 -15.64 1.46
C GLU A 135 -18.79 -14.29 0.86
N CYS A 136 -17.74 -13.72 1.43
CA CYS A 136 -17.12 -12.49 0.97
C CYS A 136 -15.63 -12.73 0.81
N ASN A 137 -15.14 -12.64 -0.41
CA ASN A 137 -13.73 -12.52 -0.72
C ASN A 137 -13.31 -11.08 -0.45
N LEU A 138 -12.37 -10.87 0.47
CA LEU A 138 -11.81 -9.57 0.81
C LEU A 138 -10.31 -9.56 0.47
N GLN A 139 -9.93 -8.64 -0.41
CA GLN A 139 -8.54 -8.33 -0.73
C GLN A 139 -8.23 -6.89 -0.35
N ILE A 140 -7.07 -6.66 0.25
CA ILE A 140 -6.64 -5.34 0.69
C ILE A 140 -5.25 -5.07 0.15
N TYR A 141 -5.05 -3.91 -0.48
CA TYR A 141 -3.77 -3.45 -0.99
C TYR A 141 -3.42 -2.10 -0.38
N GLY A 142 -2.17 -1.92 0.01
CA GLY A 142 -1.69 -0.70 0.66
C GLY A 142 -0.44 -0.12 0.00
N LYS A 143 -0.34 1.20 -0.06
CA LYS A 143 0.89 1.89 -0.49
C LYS A 143 1.08 3.24 0.18
N VAL A 144 2.33 3.70 0.17
CA VAL A 144 2.69 5.05 0.59
C VAL A 144 2.80 5.95 -0.64
N VAL A 145 2.08 7.05 -0.65
CA VAL A 145 2.11 8.05 -1.72
C VAL A 145 2.82 9.30 -1.22
N PHE A 146 4.02 9.57 -1.76
CA PHE A 146 4.81 10.74 -1.39
C PHE A 146 4.36 11.97 -2.19
N LYS A 147 3.89 12.99 -1.46
CA LYS A 147 3.46 14.29 -1.99
C LYS A 147 4.63 15.26 -2.16
N LYS A 148 5.66 15.11 -1.30
CA LYS A 148 6.90 15.87 -1.34
C LYS A 148 8.07 14.89 -1.36
N SER A 149 9.21 15.34 -1.89
CA SER A 149 10.43 14.53 -1.83
C SER A 149 10.76 14.19 -0.38
N ALA A 150 10.71 12.91 -0.01
CA ALA A 150 11.16 12.39 1.28
C ALA A 150 12.61 11.91 1.16
N TRP A 151 13.49 12.86 0.83
CA TRP A 151 14.92 12.69 0.54
C TRP A 151 15.54 11.57 1.41
N GLY A 152 16.03 10.49 0.82
CA GLY A 152 16.74 9.40 1.51
C GLY A 152 15.94 8.52 2.50
N MET A 153 14.80 8.98 3.00
CA MET A 153 14.00 8.33 4.06
C MET A 153 12.80 7.55 3.53
N LYS A 154 12.58 7.62 2.21
CA LYS A 154 11.42 7.03 1.55
C LYS A 154 11.19 5.57 1.97
N SER A 155 12.25 4.76 1.97
CA SER A 155 12.17 3.34 2.36
C SER A 155 11.82 3.13 3.83
N LEU A 156 12.39 3.92 4.75
CA LEU A 156 12.07 3.79 6.18
C LEU A 156 10.61 4.15 6.48
N ILE A 157 10.10 5.19 5.81
CA ILE A 157 8.70 5.60 5.90
C ILE A 157 7.81 4.50 5.28
N GLU A 158 8.17 3.98 4.11
CA GLU A 158 7.46 2.88 3.45
C GLU A 158 7.40 1.64 4.35
N ASP A 159 8.54 1.12 4.80
CA ASP A 159 8.61 -0.08 5.63
C ASP A 159 7.80 0.07 6.93
N SER A 160 7.94 1.21 7.60
CA SER A 160 7.23 1.49 8.87
C SER A 160 5.72 1.61 8.68
N THR A 161 5.30 2.28 7.61
CA THR A 161 3.89 2.47 7.28
C THR A 161 3.24 1.16 6.84
N ILE A 162 3.91 0.39 5.98
CA ILE A 162 3.42 -0.92 5.53
C ILE A 162 3.32 -1.90 6.70
N GLN A 163 4.31 -1.92 7.60
CA GLN A 163 4.26 -2.77 8.79
C GLN A 163 3.05 -2.44 9.66
N GLY A 164 2.82 -1.16 9.95
CA GLY A 164 1.67 -0.79 10.76
C GLY A 164 0.34 -1.04 10.04
N LEU A 165 0.26 -0.79 8.72
CA LEU A 165 -0.95 -1.11 7.93
C LEU A 165 -1.25 -2.61 7.96
N SER A 166 -0.22 -3.46 7.87
CA SER A 166 -0.35 -4.92 8.01
C SER A 166 -1.01 -5.28 9.33
N THR A 167 -0.60 -4.67 10.44
CA THR A 167 -1.22 -4.93 11.76
C THR A 167 -2.67 -4.47 11.82
N TYR A 168 -3.00 -3.30 11.30
CA TYR A 168 -4.40 -2.89 11.19
C TYR A 168 -5.25 -3.92 10.43
N VAL A 169 -4.72 -4.43 9.32
CA VAL A 169 -5.38 -5.45 8.52
C VAL A 169 -5.51 -6.78 9.27
N GLU A 170 -4.53 -7.16 10.09
CA GLU A 170 -4.63 -8.32 10.99
C GLU A 170 -5.72 -8.15 12.06
N ASP A 171 -5.86 -6.97 12.66
CA ASP A 171 -6.90 -6.67 13.65
C ASP A 171 -8.30 -6.67 13.04
N LEU A 172 -8.44 -6.10 11.84
CA LEU A 172 -9.66 -6.16 11.04
C LEU A 172 -10.02 -7.62 10.74
N THR A 173 -9.05 -8.40 10.26
CA THR A 173 -9.22 -9.81 9.92
C THR A 173 -9.67 -10.61 11.13
N ARG A 174 -9.02 -10.43 12.29
CA ARG A 174 -9.40 -11.11 13.54
C ARG A 174 -10.81 -10.73 13.97
N SER A 175 -11.16 -9.45 13.91
CA SER A 175 -12.49 -8.98 14.29
C SER A 175 -13.58 -9.54 13.38
N LEU A 176 -13.33 -9.68 12.07
CA LEU A 176 -14.27 -10.34 11.15
C LEU A 176 -14.41 -11.84 11.44
N LEU A 177 -13.31 -12.54 11.73
CA LEU A 177 -13.34 -13.97 12.08
C LEU A 177 -14.08 -14.24 13.40
N GLU A 178 -13.99 -13.33 14.38
CA GLU A 178 -14.73 -13.42 15.65
C GLU A 178 -16.25 -13.51 15.43
N LEU A 179 -16.76 -12.99 14.31
CA LEU A 179 -18.19 -13.03 13.96
C LEU A 179 -18.61 -14.35 13.30
N THR A 180 -17.72 -14.99 12.55
CA THR A 180 -18.02 -16.21 11.80
C THR A 180 -17.70 -17.48 12.56
N GLU A 181 -16.65 -17.43 13.37
CA GLU A 181 -16.05 -18.59 14.00
C GLU A 181 -15.72 -18.25 15.47
N PRO A 182 -16.72 -18.18 16.36
CA PRO A 182 -16.52 -17.75 17.74
C PRO A 182 -15.55 -18.63 18.54
N ASP A 183 -15.27 -19.84 18.06
CA ASP A 183 -14.31 -20.79 18.65
C ASP A 183 -12.85 -20.50 18.27
N LEU A 184 -12.58 -19.59 17.32
CA LEU A 184 -11.22 -19.24 16.86
C LEU A 184 -10.58 -18.06 17.59
N LYS A 185 -11.19 -17.59 18.68
CA LYS A 185 -10.69 -16.47 19.51
C LYS A 185 -9.22 -16.60 19.96
N ASN A 186 -8.64 -17.80 19.89
CA ASN A 186 -7.28 -18.10 20.32
C ASN A 186 -6.30 -18.48 19.19
N ILE A 187 -6.67 -18.37 17.91
CA ILE A 187 -5.71 -18.60 16.83
C ILE A 187 -4.75 -17.41 16.74
N LYS A 188 -3.48 -17.66 17.09
CA LYS A 188 -2.38 -16.83 16.60
C LYS A 188 -2.32 -17.00 15.08
N LEU A 189 -2.83 -16.02 14.34
CA LEU A 189 -2.53 -15.89 12.91
C LEU A 189 -1.01 -15.97 12.81
N SER A 190 -0.49 -17.02 12.17
CA SER A 190 0.95 -17.28 12.13
C SER A 190 1.65 -16.08 11.50
N ASN A 191 2.62 -15.52 12.23
CA ASN A 191 3.49 -14.39 11.89
C ASN A 191 3.49 -14.02 10.39
N GLY A 192 3.12 -12.78 10.09
CA GLY A 192 3.10 -12.16 8.75
C GLY A 192 4.47 -12.03 8.07
N SER A 193 5.28 -13.09 8.05
CA SER A 193 6.58 -13.13 7.37
C SER A 193 6.61 -14.02 6.12
N SER A 194 5.52 -14.71 5.77
CA SER A 194 5.50 -15.58 4.56
C SER A 194 5.00 -14.90 3.29
N PHE A 195 4.44 -13.69 3.36
CA PHE A 195 3.86 -13.01 2.18
C PHE A 195 4.78 -11.98 1.51
N LEU A 196 6.01 -11.80 2.01
CA LEU A 196 7.07 -11.03 1.35
C LEU A 196 8.05 -11.97 0.62
N SER A 197 7.57 -12.90 -0.22
CA SER A 197 8.43 -13.41 -1.28
C SER A 197 8.57 -12.31 -2.33
N LYS A 198 9.73 -11.64 -2.33
CA LYS A 198 10.22 -10.89 -3.49
C LYS A 198 10.46 -11.87 -4.64
N GLU A 199 9.41 -12.26 -5.34
CA GLU A 199 9.56 -12.79 -6.70
C GLU A 199 9.30 -11.65 -7.69
N SER A 200 10.39 -11.27 -8.34
CA SER A 200 10.49 -10.31 -9.42
C SER A 200 9.57 -10.73 -10.58
N ILE A 201 8.39 -10.14 -10.67
CA ILE A 201 7.58 -10.20 -11.89
C ILE A 201 8.26 -9.30 -12.93
N ALA A 202 8.87 -9.92 -13.94
CA ALA A 202 9.41 -9.22 -15.10
C ALA A 202 8.28 -8.48 -15.83
N PRO A 203 8.52 -7.28 -16.39
CA PRO A 203 7.52 -6.58 -17.17
C PRO A 203 7.22 -7.38 -18.44
N MET A 204 6.03 -7.99 -18.52
CA MET A 204 5.57 -8.65 -19.73
C MET A 204 5.11 -7.60 -20.74
N THR A 205 6.04 -7.10 -21.54
CA THR A 205 5.73 -6.59 -22.88
C THR A 205 5.65 -7.77 -23.83
N GLU A 206 4.45 -8.20 -24.21
CA GLU A 206 4.19 -8.72 -25.55
C GLU A 206 2.69 -8.77 -25.84
N SER A 207 2.33 -8.16 -26.98
CA SER A 207 0.98 -8.04 -27.51
C SER A 207 0.47 -9.39 -28.03
N ILE A 208 -0.65 -9.88 -27.47
CA ILE A 208 -1.37 -11.02 -28.02
C ILE A 208 -2.18 -10.55 -29.22
N ILE A 209 -1.69 -10.87 -30.43
CA ILE A 209 -2.43 -10.74 -31.67
C ILE A 209 -3.48 -11.85 -31.72
N VAL A 210 -4.75 -11.48 -31.67
CA VAL A 210 -5.88 -12.39 -31.92
C VAL A 210 -5.99 -12.60 -33.43
N THR A 211 -5.43 -13.70 -33.94
CA THR A 211 -5.66 -14.12 -35.32
C THR A 211 -6.80 -15.13 -35.36
N ARG A 212 -7.89 -14.75 -36.02
CA ARG A 212 -9.00 -15.64 -36.38
C ARG A 212 -8.56 -16.48 -37.56
N ASP A 213 -8.50 -17.80 -37.40
CA ASP A 213 -8.30 -18.72 -38.52
C ASP A 213 -9.56 -18.81 -39.40
N PRO A 214 -9.37 -18.94 -40.73
CA PRO A 214 -10.24 -19.79 -41.51
C PRO A 214 -9.47 -20.92 -42.20
N ILE A 215 -10.17 -22.06 -42.24
CA ILE A 215 -9.83 -23.33 -42.85
C ILE A 215 -9.74 -23.20 -44.39
N PHE A 216 -8.68 -23.71 -45.03
CA PHE A 216 -8.73 -24.74 -46.10
C PHE A 216 -7.37 -24.95 -46.83
N ALA A 217 -6.99 -26.23 -46.93
CA ALA A 217 -6.32 -26.95 -48.02
C ALA A 217 -5.20 -26.32 -48.88
N GLY A 218 -4.08 -27.05 -48.98
CA GLY A 218 -3.53 -27.42 -50.29
C GLY A 218 -2.05 -27.12 -50.57
N LYS A 219 -1.26 -28.20 -50.60
CA LYS A 219 -0.17 -28.52 -51.56
C LYS A 219 1.01 -27.56 -51.79
N LYS A 220 2.19 -28.11 -51.46
CA LYS A 220 3.41 -28.30 -52.30
C LYS A 220 4.16 -27.06 -52.88
N SER A 221 5.42 -26.96 -52.43
CA SER A 221 6.67 -27.00 -53.22
C SER A 221 7.50 -25.71 -53.43
N LEU A 222 8.82 -25.94 -53.37
CA LEU A 222 9.95 -25.26 -54.05
C LEU A 222 10.28 -23.81 -53.60
N SER A 223 11.51 -23.30 -53.56
CA SER A 223 12.91 -23.76 -53.54
C SER A 223 13.79 -22.49 -53.72
N LEU A 224 15.08 -22.52 -53.31
CA LEU A 224 16.21 -21.66 -53.77
C LEU A 224 16.17 -20.19 -53.27
N ARG A 225 17.27 -19.45 -52.99
CA ARG A 225 18.72 -19.61 -53.21
C ARG A 225 19.46 -18.50 -52.41
N LYS A 226 20.67 -18.80 -51.90
CA LYS A 226 21.96 -18.01 -51.89
C LYS A 226 21.94 -16.52 -51.44
N ARG A 227 22.94 -15.95 -50.73
CA ARG A 227 24.38 -16.25 -50.53
C ARG A 227 24.99 -15.23 -49.53
N SER A 228 25.94 -15.69 -48.70
CA SER A 228 27.25 -15.09 -48.28
C SER A 228 27.32 -13.64 -47.72
N SER A 229 28.14 -13.26 -46.74
CA SER A 229 29.51 -13.70 -46.37
C SER A 229 29.95 -13.23 -44.96
N SER A 230 30.81 -14.06 -44.35
CA SER A 230 31.90 -13.85 -43.35
C SER A 230 32.33 -12.42 -42.97
N THR A 231 32.79 -12.10 -41.75
CA THR A 231 34.05 -12.58 -41.13
C THR A 231 34.14 -12.28 -39.62
N SER A 232 34.78 -13.18 -38.86
CA SER A 232 35.50 -12.94 -37.58
C SER A 232 36.97 -13.40 -37.80
N PRO A 233 37.92 -13.41 -36.82
CA PRO A 233 37.93 -12.95 -35.42
C PRO A 233 39.26 -12.24 -34.99
N SER A 234 39.39 -11.82 -33.72
CA SER A 234 40.58 -12.06 -32.85
C SER A 234 40.50 -11.32 -31.51
N SER A 235 41.28 -11.83 -30.55
CA SER A 235 41.15 -11.82 -29.09
C SER A 235 42.19 -10.96 -28.33
N LEU A 236 42.07 -10.92 -26.97
CA LEU A 236 42.98 -10.45 -25.88
C LEU A 236 42.55 -9.07 -25.28
N SER A 237 42.38 -8.80 -23.97
CA SER A 237 42.66 -9.43 -22.66
C SER A 237 41.79 -8.77 -21.55
N PRO A 238 41.67 -9.32 -20.32
CA PRO A 238 40.77 -8.82 -19.27
C PRO A 238 41.49 -7.88 -18.28
N ASN A 239 40.80 -6.80 -17.82
CA ASN A 239 41.01 -6.12 -16.53
C ASN A 239 40.15 -4.84 -16.41
N ILE A 240 38.88 -4.95 -16.01
CA ILE A 240 38.09 -3.82 -15.45
C ILE A 240 37.07 -4.37 -14.44
N ILE A 241 37.51 -4.82 -13.27
CA ILE A 241 36.62 -5.01 -12.10
C ILE A 241 37.36 -4.54 -10.85
N ASP A 242 37.58 -3.23 -10.71
CA ASP A 242 37.90 -2.62 -9.40
C ASP A 242 37.67 -1.08 -9.31
N GLN A 243 37.14 -0.41 -10.34
CA GLN A 243 36.83 1.03 -10.27
C GLN A 243 35.35 1.38 -10.07
N LYS A 244 34.46 0.38 -9.99
CA LYS A 244 33.01 0.63 -9.84
C LYS A 244 32.52 0.68 -8.39
N LEU A 245 33.25 0.08 -7.43
CA LEU A 245 32.88 0.11 -6.00
C LEU A 245 33.34 1.38 -5.25
N SER A 246 34.34 2.11 -5.75
CA SER A 246 34.81 3.38 -5.14
C SER A 246 34.00 4.60 -5.57
N SER A 247 33.38 4.56 -6.76
CA SER A 247 32.56 5.67 -7.27
C SER A 247 31.13 5.64 -6.72
N GLU A 248 30.50 4.47 -6.59
CA GLU A 248 29.18 4.35 -5.97
C GLU A 248 29.19 4.70 -4.47
N SER A 249 30.24 4.30 -3.74
CA SER A 249 30.39 4.66 -2.32
C SER A 249 30.65 6.15 -2.10
N GLY A 250 31.42 6.79 -3.00
CA GLY A 250 31.64 8.24 -2.99
C GLY A 250 30.40 9.05 -3.36
N ILE A 251 29.60 8.56 -4.31
CA ILE A 251 28.33 9.19 -4.71
C ILE A 251 27.28 9.04 -3.60
N LYS A 252 27.21 7.88 -2.93
CA LYS A 252 26.32 7.64 -1.79
C LYS A 252 26.69 8.56 -0.62
N LYS A 253 27.97 8.58 -0.21
CA LYS A 253 28.46 9.49 0.85
C LYS A 253 28.20 10.98 0.56
N ARG A 254 28.39 11.42 -0.69
CA ARG A 254 28.09 12.82 -1.07
C ARG A 254 26.59 13.12 -1.02
N ARG A 255 25.73 12.17 -1.38
CA ARG A 255 24.27 12.31 -1.27
C ARG A 255 23.82 12.36 0.18
N ASP A 256 24.38 11.51 1.03
CA ASP A 256 24.09 11.46 2.46
C ASP A 256 24.52 12.78 3.15
N HIS A 257 25.71 13.30 2.85
CA HIS A 257 26.19 14.55 3.43
C HIS A 257 25.41 15.78 2.96
N LEU A 258 24.96 15.80 1.69
CA LEU A 258 24.10 16.88 1.17
C LEU A 258 22.68 16.82 1.75
N PHE A 259 22.22 15.61 2.08
CA PHE A 259 20.93 15.35 2.73
C PHE A 259 20.92 15.86 4.18
N ILE A 260 21.94 15.52 4.97
CA ILE A 260 22.10 16.01 6.34
C ILE A 260 22.13 17.53 6.38
N ASN A 261 22.96 18.18 5.55
CA ASN A 261 23.07 19.64 5.56
C ASN A 261 21.73 20.33 5.24
N LYS A 262 20.90 19.77 4.35
CA LYS A 262 19.59 20.36 4.01
C LYS A 262 18.55 20.14 5.10
N ILE A 263 18.59 19.00 5.81
CA ILE A 263 17.74 18.79 6.98
C ILE A 263 18.12 19.78 8.09
N GLN A 264 19.42 20.00 8.34
CA GLN A 264 19.90 21.03 9.26
C GLN A 264 19.40 22.43 8.88
N THR A 265 19.39 22.78 7.59
CA THR A 265 18.83 24.08 7.14
C THR A 265 17.31 24.18 7.37
N SER A 266 16.58 23.06 7.33
CA SER A 266 15.13 23.03 7.58
C SER A 266 14.74 22.97 9.06
N LEU A 267 15.63 22.48 9.93
CA LEU A 267 15.40 22.29 11.37
C LEU A 267 16.02 23.39 12.25
N GLY A 268 16.53 24.47 11.66
CA GLY A 268 17.31 25.47 12.38
C GLY A 268 18.77 25.03 12.54
N GLU A 269 19.69 25.92 12.23
CA GLU A 269 21.13 25.65 12.12
C GLU A 269 21.79 25.38 13.47
N GLU A 270 21.52 24.25 14.14
CA GLU A 270 22.39 23.71 15.22
C GLU A 270 22.21 22.18 15.44
N SER A 271 21.51 21.45 14.58
CA SER A 271 21.25 20.03 14.83
C SER A 271 22.39 19.11 14.35
N SER A 272 23.05 18.38 15.24
CA SER A 272 24.14 17.44 14.88
C SER A 272 23.60 16.22 14.10
N THR A 273 24.46 15.53 13.32
CA THR A 273 24.09 14.30 12.57
C THR A 273 23.35 13.28 13.41
N ASN A 274 23.77 13.11 14.67
CA ASN A 274 23.15 12.18 15.62
C ASN A 274 21.70 12.59 15.97
N GLN A 275 21.41 13.89 16.10
CA GLN A 275 20.05 14.37 16.36
C GLN A 275 19.12 14.13 15.18
N ILE A 276 19.65 14.21 13.96
CA ILE A 276 18.90 13.88 12.75
C ILE A 276 18.57 12.40 12.74
N ASP A 277 19.55 11.52 12.93
CA ASP A 277 19.32 10.07 12.94
C ASP A 277 18.31 9.66 14.02
N THR A 278 18.36 10.28 15.22
CA THR A 278 17.36 10.06 16.27
C THR A 278 15.96 10.52 15.85
N LEU A 279 15.83 11.72 15.27
CA LEU A 279 14.54 12.22 14.77
C LEU A 279 13.93 11.31 13.69
N LEU A 280 14.78 10.69 12.88
CA LEU A 280 14.38 9.75 11.84
C LEU A 280 13.87 8.44 12.42
N GLU A 281 14.58 7.90 13.40
CA GLU A 281 14.18 6.66 14.07
C GLU A 281 12.87 6.85 14.84
N ASP A 282 12.75 7.96 15.57
CA ASP A 282 11.51 8.33 16.24
C ASP A 282 10.34 8.48 15.24
N SER A 283 10.60 8.94 14.02
CA SER A 283 9.57 9.14 12.99
C SER A 283 9.08 7.79 12.48
N ALA A 284 10.02 6.88 12.22
CA ALA A 284 9.71 5.51 11.83
C ALA A 284 8.92 4.78 12.91
N GLN A 285 9.30 4.90 14.18
CA GLN A 285 8.58 4.31 15.32
C GLN A 285 7.16 4.88 15.44
N LEU A 286 7.01 6.20 15.28
CA LEU A 286 5.71 6.83 15.28
C LEU A 286 4.80 6.30 14.15
N LEU A 287 5.32 6.18 12.94
CA LEU A 287 4.55 5.65 11.81
C LEU A 287 4.07 4.22 12.05
N LYS A 288 4.91 3.39 12.67
CA LYS A 288 4.49 2.06 13.11
C LYS A 288 3.35 2.21 14.10
N SER A 289 3.49 3.03 15.15
CA SER A 289 2.48 3.17 16.21
C SER A 289 1.11 3.71 15.74
N ILE A 290 1.10 4.62 14.76
CA ILE A 290 -0.16 5.16 14.20
C ILE A 290 -1.02 4.04 13.61
N LEU A 291 -0.37 3.11 12.92
CA LEU A 291 -1.06 2.01 12.26
C LEU A 291 -0.99 0.70 13.09
N HIS A 292 -0.21 0.70 14.18
CA HIS A 292 -0.06 -0.36 15.17
C HIS A 292 -0.12 0.25 16.58
N PRO A 293 -1.31 0.54 17.14
CA PRO A 293 -1.42 0.96 18.53
C PRO A 293 -1.07 -0.24 19.41
N ASP A 294 0.19 -0.32 19.85
CA ASP A 294 0.61 -1.27 20.87
C ASP A 294 -0.16 -0.99 22.16
N PHE A 295 -0.83 -2.00 22.69
CA PHE A 295 -1.39 -1.98 24.03
C PHE A 295 -0.27 -2.02 25.07
N THR A 296 0.36 -0.87 25.34
CA THR A 296 1.06 -0.70 26.60
C THR A 296 0.05 -0.28 27.65
N VAL A 297 -0.51 -1.26 28.36
CA VAL A 297 -1.08 -1.03 29.68
C VAL A 297 0.07 -0.49 30.53
N GLN A 298 0.09 0.83 30.76
CA GLN A 298 0.90 1.39 31.83
C GLN A 298 0.30 0.87 33.14
N SER A 299 1.01 -0.08 33.77
CA SER A 299 0.80 -0.52 35.14
C SER A 299 1.15 0.59 36.13
#